data_AF-A0A382K034-F1
#
_entry.id   AF-A0A382K034-F1
#
_cell.length_a   1.000
_cell.length_b   1.000
_cell.length_c   1.000
_cell.angle_alpha   90.00
_cell.angle_beta   90.00
_cell.angle_gamma   90.00
#
_symmetry.space_group_name_H-M   'P 1'
#
loop_
_entity.id
_entity.type
_entity.pdbx_description
1 polymer ?
#
loop_
_entity_poly.entity_id
_entity_poly.type
_entity_poly.pdbx_seq_one_letter_code
_entity_poly.pdbx_strand_id
1 'polypeptide(L)'
;MARLVTTKFKIHNAEQFIESLEETSATNLYLFIGKVQEWDDEDSPPAPNEAVANTLYSYWDQMIATKKVTPADVKHVITRINWESNTAYTAYSHTNPDQVSNSFYVATEELNVYKCLQNNLSNGASTIKPTGTGSAVIEVADGYKWKYMYTVTSQDTLKFVTSEYISVQKSVDTRQIAVEDAAVDGQIDIINKTSNGDFKVEFTAG
;
A
#
# COMPACT_ATOMS: atom_id res chain seq x y z
N MET A 1 -7.38 26.29 -16.90
CA MET A 1 -7.67 24.90 -17.30
C MET A 1 -7.42 24.02 -16.09
N ALA A 2 -8.39 23.20 -15.66
CA ALA A 2 -8.17 22.23 -14.59
C ALA A 2 -7.47 21.00 -15.18
N ARG A 3 -6.32 20.61 -14.60
CA ARG A 3 -5.58 19.40 -14.99
C ARG A 3 -5.69 18.43 -13.83
N LEU A 4 -6.41 17.34 -14.02
CA LEU A 4 -6.47 16.26 -13.04
C LEU A 4 -5.32 15.28 -13.28
N VAL A 5 -4.56 15.01 -12.24
CA VAL A 5 -3.56 13.93 -12.22
C VAL A 5 -4.25 12.69 -11.67
N THR A 6 -4.32 11.62 -12.46
CA THR A 6 -4.97 10.37 -12.06
C THR A 6 -4.12 9.62 -11.05
N THR A 7 -4.76 8.83 -10.18
CA THR A 7 -4.05 7.96 -9.23
C THR A 7 -3.17 6.94 -9.94
N LYS A 8 -3.59 6.42 -11.11
CA LYS A 8 -2.75 5.53 -11.94
C LYS A 8 -1.44 6.20 -12.36
N PHE A 9 -1.46 7.49 -12.70
CA PHE A 9 -0.23 8.21 -13.05
C PHE A 9 0.71 8.36 -11.84
N LYS A 10 0.16 8.55 -10.63
CA LYS A 10 0.96 8.59 -9.39
C LYS A 10 1.61 7.24 -9.09
N ILE A 11 0.86 6.14 -9.26
CA ILE A 11 1.37 4.77 -9.09
C ILE A 11 2.48 4.50 -10.10
N HIS A 12 2.25 4.81 -11.39
CA HIS A 12 3.25 4.63 -12.43
C HIS A 12 4.56 5.38 -12.14
N ASN A 13 4.47 6.63 -11.66
CA ASN A 13 5.68 7.38 -11.27
C ASN A 13 6.43 6.71 -10.10
N ALA A 14 5.69 6.17 -9.12
CA ALA A 14 6.29 5.43 -8.01
C ALA A 14 6.93 4.11 -8.46
N GLU A 15 6.35 3.42 -9.45
CA GLU A 15 6.93 2.21 -10.05
C GLU A 15 8.23 2.55 -10.79
N GLN A 16 8.21 3.58 -11.65
CA GLN A 16 9.41 4.03 -12.36
C GLN A 16 10.53 4.45 -11.42
N PHE A 17 10.22 5.01 -10.25
CA PHE A 17 11.24 5.39 -9.27
C PHE A 17 12.04 4.18 -8.77
N ILE A 18 11.37 3.08 -8.39
CA ILE A 18 12.07 1.87 -7.94
C ILE A 18 12.80 1.21 -9.11
N GLU A 19 12.15 1.13 -10.29
CA GLU A 19 12.77 0.55 -11.50
C GLU A 19 14.08 1.28 -11.85
N SER A 20 14.11 2.62 -11.75
CA SER A 20 15.30 3.41 -12.04
C SER A 20 16.53 3.06 -11.17
N LEU A 21 16.33 2.43 -10.01
CA LEU A 21 17.40 1.96 -9.13
C LEU A 21 17.88 0.54 -9.49
N GLU A 22 17.07 -0.25 -10.20
CA GLU A 22 17.32 -1.65 -10.57
C GLU A 22 17.83 -1.83 -12.00
N GLU A 23 17.72 -0.80 -12.84
CA GLU A 23 18.16 -0.83 -14.24
C GLU A 23 19.66 -1.12 -14.42
N THR A 24 20.04 -1.64 -15.59
CA THR A 24 21.46 -1.88 -15.95
C THR A 24 22.31 -0.62 -15.87
N SER A 25 21.70 0.55 -16.16
CA SER A 25 22.28 1.87 -15.92
C SER A 25 21.56 2.57 -14.77
N ALA A 26 21.62 1.98 -13.57
CA ALA A 26 20.89 2.44 -12.41
C ALA A 26 21.24 3.89 -12.00
N THR A 27 20.20 4.62 -11.60
CA THR A 27 20.34 5.87 -10.84
C THR A 27 20.90 5.54 -9.45
N ASN A 28 22.06 6.09 -9.12
CA ASN A 28 22.66 5.87 -7.81
C ASN A 28 22.19 6.94 -6.82
N LEU A 29 21.29 6.56 -5.92
CA LEU A 29 20.83 7.42 -4.83
C LEU A 29 21.70 7.22 -3.58
N TYR A 30 22.09 8.31 -2.93
CA TYR A 30 22.80 8.30 -1.66
C TYR A 30 22.04 9.16 -0.65
N LEU A 31 21.83 8.61 0.54
CA LEU A 31 21.39 9.38 1.70
C LEU A 31 22.62 9.84 2.45
N PHE A 32 22.65 11.10 2.87
CA PHE A 32 23.76 11.65 3.62
C PHE A 32 23.32 12.25 4.94
N ILE A 33 24.26 12.25 5.89
CA ILE A 33 24.17 13.05 7.10
C ILE A 33 25.31 14.06 7.08
N GLY A 34 25.04 15.24 7.63
CA GLY A 34 25.97 16.35 7.57
C GLY A 34 25.64 17.40 8.61
N LYS A 35 26.39 18.50 8.56
CA LYS A 35 26.32 19.63 9.50
C LYS A 35 26.56 19.23 10.95
N VAL A 36 27.81 19.40 11.40
CA VAL A 36 28.24 19.18 12.78
C VAL A 36 27.96 20.39 13.68
N GLN A 37 27.78 21.57 13.09
CA GLN A 37 27.57 22.82 13.83
C GLN A 37 26.16 22.87 14.40
N GLU A 38 26.04 23.32 15.65
CA GLU A 38 24.78 23.55 16.33
C GLU A 38 23.89 24.54 15.54
N TRP A 39 22.59 24.43 15.74
CA TRP A 39 21.61 25.40 15.33
C TRP A 39 21.45 26.47 16.41
N ASP A 40 21.00 27.66 16.03
CA ASP A 40 20.68 28.71 17.01
C ASP A 40 19.51 28.28 17.93
N ASP A 41 18.62 27.42 17.42
CA ASP A 41 17.55 26.74 18.15
C ASP A 41 17.47 25.28 17.66
N GLU A 42 17.85 24.34 18.53
CA GLU A 42 17.86 22.89 18.25
C GLU A 42 16.46 22.28 18.22
N ASP A 43 15.48 22.89 18.91
CA ASP A 43 14.10 22.40 18.94
C ASP A 43 13.30 22.85 17.71
N SER A 44 13.82 23.82 16.96
CA SER A 44 13.20 24.33 15.73
C SER A 44 14.25 24.75 14.69
N PRO A 45 14.98 23.78 14.09
CA PRO A 45 15.94 24.09 13.04
C PRO A 45 15.25 24.79 11.84
N PRO A 46 15.93 25.76 11.20
CA PRO A 46 15.38 26.50 10.08
C PRO A 46 15.07 25.58 8.89
N ALA A 47 14.05 25.95 8.12
CA ALA A 47 13.68 25.21 6.91
C ALA A 47 14.86 25.16 5.90
N PRO A 48 15.04 24.04 5.18
CA PRO A 48 16.06 23.93 4.13
C PRO A 48 15.94 25.05 3.10
N ASN A 49 17.08 25.63 2.72
CA ASN A 49 17.13 26.70 1.72
C ASN A 49 17.66 26.14 0.40
N GLU A 50 16.80 26.15 -0.62
CA GLU A 50 17.05 25.57 -1.94
C GLU A 50 17.83 26.48 -2.91
N ALA A 51 18.42 27.59 -2.42
CA ALA A 51 19.29 28.43 -3.23
C ALA A 51 20.49 27.64 -3.77
N VAL A 52 20.95 27.97 -4.98
CA VAL A 52 22.08 27.29 -5.66
C VAL A 52 23.35 27.28 -4.79
N ALA A 53 23.57 28.34 -4.01
CA ALA A 53 24.69 28.41 -3.07
C ALA A 53 24.68 27.26 -2.05
N ASN A 54 23.50 26.78 -1.67
CA ASN A 54 23.37 25.74 -0.67
C ASN A 54 23.29 24.35 -1.28
N THR A 55 22.42 24.16 -2.27
CA THR A 55 22.20 22.87 -2.91
C THR A 55 23.42 22.35 -3.65
N LEU A 56 24.24 23.24 -4.21
CA LEU A 56 25.43 22.87 -4.97
C LEU A 56 26.73 22.91 -4.18
N TYR A 57 26.80 23.63 -3.05
CA TYR A 57 28.06 23.85 -2.33
C TYR A 57 27.94 23.57 -0.83
N SER A 58 27.13 24.33 -0.08
CA SER A 58 27.17 24.24 1.38
C SER A 58 26.72 22.88 1.93
N TYR A 59 25.74 22.23 1.31
CA TYR A 59 25.34 20.87 1.72
C TYR A 59 26.43 19.84 1.42
N TRP A 60 27.11 19.96 0.27
CA TRP A 60 28.19 19.06 -0.12
C TRP A 60 29.41 19.20 0.79
N ASP A 61 29.77 20.42 1.17
CA ASP A 61 30.90 20.69 2.07
C ASP A 61 30.64 20.18 3.50
N GLN A 62 29.37 20.16 3.91
CA GLN A 62 28.97 19.74 5.25
C GLN A 62 28.62 18.25 5.35
N MET A 63 28.71 17.47 4.27
CA MET A 63 28.47 16.03 4.29
C MET A 63 29.57 15.29 5.06
N ILE A 64 29.17 14.46 6.02
CA ILE A 64 30.11 13.70 6.87
C ILE A 64 30.12 12.23 6.46
N ALA A 65 28.95 11.67 6.18
CA ALA A 65 28.81 10.29 5.77
C ALA A 65 27.67 10.14 4.77
N THR A 66 27.86 9.25 3.81
CA THR A 66 26.85 8.87 2.82
C THR A 66 26.62 7.37 2.89
N LYS A 67 25.38 6.95 2.70
CA LYS A 67 25.00 5.56 2.51
C LYS A 67 24.28 5.42 1.19
N LYS A 68 24.76 4.50 0.36
CA LYS A 68 24.07 4.14 -0.89
C LYS A 68 22.73 3.51 -0.54
N VAL A 69 21.66 4.01 -1.15
CA VAL A 69 20.34 3.39 -1.09
C VAL A 69 20.31 2.33 -2.17
N THR A 70 20.10 1.08 -1.75
CA THR A 70 19.98 -0.04 -2.68
C THR A 70 18.50 -0.32 -2.99
N PRO A 71 18.17 -1.00 -4.09
CA PRO A 71 16.79 -1.40 -4.35
C PRO A 71 16.17 -2.24 -3.22
N ALA A 72 16.99 -3.01 -2.49
CA ALA A 72 16.55 -3.78 -1.33
C ALA A 72 16.21 -2.92 -0.10
N ASP A 73 16.48 -1.60 -0.13
CA ASP A 73 16.16 -0.64 0.92
C ASP A 73 14.95 0.25 0.56
N VAL A 74 14.33 0.04 -0.62
CA VAL A 74 13.17 0.80 -1.09
C VAL A 74 12.02 -0.15 -1.40
N LYS A 75 10.81 0.17 -0.94
CA LYS A 75 9.61 -0.64 -1.18
C LYS A 75 8.37 0.23 -1.31
N HIS A 76 7.42 -0.18 -2.14
CA HIS A 76 6.08 0.41 -2.13
C HIS A 76 5.36 0.04 -0.84
N VAL A 77 4.73 1.02 -0.21
CA VAL A 77 3.98 0.85 1.02
C VAL A 77 2.56 1.38 0.87
N ILE A 78 1.63 0.77 1.59
CA ILE A 78 0.26 1.23 1.76
C ILE A 78 -0.01 1.49 3.23
N THR A 79 -1.07 2.24 3.52
CA THR A 79 -1.48 2.46 4.91
C THR A 79 -1.90 1.15 5.56
N ARG A 80 -1.56 1.00 6.84
CA ARG A 80 -1.88 -0.19 7.61
C ARG A 80 -3.25 -0.04 8.22
N ILE A 81 -4.19 -0.88 7.81
CA ILE A 81 -5.51 -0.99 8.41
C ILE A 81 -5.58 -2.34 9.11
N ASN A 82 -5.55 -2.37 10.44
CA ASN A 82 -5.67 -3.62 11.17
C ASN A 82 -7.14 -4.07 11.21
N TRP A 83 -7.35 -5.38 11.17
CA TRP A 83 -8.67 -5.94 11.45
C TRP A 83 -8.98 -5.82 12.95
N GLU A 84 -10.15 -5.27 13.27
CA GLU A 84 -10.68 -5.13 14.63
C GLU A 84 -12.12 -5.65 14.67
N SER A 85 -12.45 -6.35 15.75
CA SER A 85 -13.82 -6.82 15.98
C SER A 85 -14.74 -5.64 16.26
N ASN A 86 -15.96 -5.70 15.74
CA ASN A 86 -16.98 -4.65 15.81
C ASN A 86 -16.64 -3.37 15.02
N THR A 87 -15.76 -3.47 14.01
CA THR A 87 -15.50 -2.39 13.04
C THR A 87 -16.21 -2.65 11.72
N ALA A 88 -16.84 -1.63 11.15
CA ALA A 88 -17.49 -1.70 9.85
C ALA A 88 -16.46 -1.43 8.74
N TYR A 89 -16.30 -2.38 7.82
CA TYR A 89 -15.40 -2.23 6.67
C TYR A 89 -16.20 -2.00 5.39
N THR A 90 -15.69 -1.14 4.50
CA THR A 90 -16.37 -0.84 3.24
C THR A 90 -16.02 -1.89 2.20
N ALA A 91 -17.01 -2.40 1.46
CA ALA A 91 -16.73 -3.32 0.36
C ALA A 91 -15.98 -2.63 -0.79
N TYR A 92 -15.17 -3.40 -1.52
CA TYR A 92 -14.53 -2.92 -2.72
C TYR A 92 -15.56 -2.62 -3.82
N SER A 93 -15.63 -1.37 -4.28
CA SER A 93 -16.48 -1.01 -5.42
C SER A 93 -15.72 -0.28 -6.52
N HIS A 94 -15.80 -0.80 -7.74
CA HIS A 94 -15.15 -0.23 -8.92
C HIS A 94 -15.81 1.07 -9.41
N THR A 95 -17.01 1.39 -8.93
CA THR A 95 -17.74 2.62 -9.30
C THR A 95 -17.50 3.77 -8.33
N ASN A 96 -16.89 3.52 -7.18
CA ASN A 96 -16.67 4.52 -6.15
C ASN A 96 -15.38 5.33 -6.44
N PRO A 97 -15.48 6.66 -6.68
CA PRO A 97 -14.31 7.49 -6.94
C PRO A 97 -13.39 7.66 -5.72
N ASP A 98 -13.93 7.55 -4.50
CA ASP A 98 -13.21 7.78 -3.23
C ASP A 98 -12.76 6.47 -2.57
N GLN A 99 -12.57 5.42 -3.38
CA GLN A 99 -12.30 4.08 -2.86
C GLN A 99 -10.98 4.00 -2.08
N VAL A 100 -9.99 4.81 -2.43
CA VAL A 100 -8.66 4.82 -1.79
C VAL A 100 -8.72 5.33 -0.35
N SER A 101 -9.65 6.22 -0.02
CA SER A 101 -9.88 6.69 1.35
C SER A 101 -10.71 5.74 2.19
N ASN A 102 -11.36 4.74 1.58
CA ASN A 102 -12.20 3.79 2.29
C ASN A 102 -11.37 2.64 2.87
N SER A 103 -11.83 2.08 3.99
CA SER A 103 -11.22 0.90 4.61
C SER A 103 -11.69 -0.38 3.90
N PHE A 104 -11.22 -0.60 2.67
CA PHE A 104 -11.60 -1.75 1.82
C PHE A 104 -10.71 -2.98 1.98
N TYR A 105 -9.62 -2.86 2.72
CA TYR A 105 -8.70 -3.96 3.00
C TYR A 105 -8.32 -3.93 4.48
N VAL A 106 -7.90 -5.09 4.97
CA VAL A 106 -7.48 -5.27 6.36
C VAL A 106 -6.25 -6.17 6.42
N ALA A 107 -5.38 -5.89 7.38
CA ALA A 107 -4.26 -6.73 7.76
C ALA A 107 -4.58 -7.42 9.08
N THR A 108 -4.25 -8.70 9.17
CA THR A 108 -4.38 -9.48 10.41
C THR A 108 -3.09 -9.42 11.24
N GLU A 109 -3.11 -9.98 12.45
CA GLU A 109 -1.92 -10.10 13.33
C GLU A 109 -0.77 -10.89 12.66
N GLU A 110 -1.11 -11.83 11.79
CA GLU A 110 -0.14 -12.60 10.98
C GLU A 110 0.35 -11.82 9.74
N LEU A 111 -0.07 -10.56 9.59
CA LEU A 111 0.18 -9.72 8.42
C LEU A 111 -0.32 -10.32 7.10
N ASN A 112 -1.36 -11.15 7.18
CA ASN A 112 -2.15 -11.54 6.01
C ASN A 112 -3.08 -10.38 5.65
N VAL A 113 -3.00 -9.93 4.39
CA VAL A 113 -3.79 -8.84 3.84
C VAL A 113 -5.00 -9.40 3.10
N TYR A 114 -6.17 -8.94 3.49
CA TYR A 114 -7.46 -9.34 2.92
C TYR A 114 -8.16 -8.14 2.32
N LYS A 115 -8.76 -8.33 1.15
CA LYS A 115 -9.64 -7.36 0.50
C LYS A 115 -11.09 -7.69 0.85
N CYS A 116 -11.84 -6.69 1.29
CA CYS A 116 -13.28 -6.80 1.50
C CYS A 116 -13.98 -6.77 0.15
N LEU A 117 -14.59 -7.88 -0.25
CA LEU A 117 -15.37 -7.95 -1.48
C LEU A 117 -16.86 -7.70 -1.23
N GLN A 118 -17.35 -8.07 -0.04
CA GLN A 118 -18.72 -7.80 0.36
C GLN A 118 -18.77 -7.52 1.85
N ASN A 119 -19.50 -6.48 2.23
CA ASN A 119 -19.94 -6.27 3.59
C ASN A 119 -21.23 -7.10 3.83
N ASN A 120 -21.71 -7.21 5.06
CA ASN A 120 -22.87 -7.95 5.51
C ASN A 120 -24.24 -7.47 5.00
N LEU A 121 -24.28 -6.73 3.88
CA LEU A 121 -25.48 -6.18 3.19
C LEU A 121 -26.34 -5.21 4.03
N SER A 122 -26.05 -5.07 5.32
CA SER A 122 -26.81 -4.31 6.32
C SER A 122 -25.97 -3.23 7.01
N ASN A 123 -24.74 -2.97 6.50
CA ASN A 123 -23.75 -2.04 7.06
C ASN A 123 -23.41 -2.31 8.53
N GLY A 124 -23.50 -3.57 8.97
CA GLY A 124 -23.09 -3.96 10.32
C GLY A 124 -21.60 -4.24 10.40
N ALA A 125 -21.09 -4.27 11.63
CA ALA A 125 -19.67 -4.45 11.89
C ALA A 125 -19.22 -5.90 11.65
N SER A 126 -17.96 -6.08 11.22
CA SER A 126 -17.34 -7.40 11.16
C SER A 126 -17.08 -7.89 12.57
N THR A 127 -17.48 -9.13 12.87
CA THR A 127 -17.31 -9.75 14.20
C THR A 127 -16.36 -10.92 14.16
N ILE A 128 -16.06 -11.43 12.96
CA ILE A 128 -15.23 -12.61 12.77
C ILE A 128 -14.09 -12.27 11.81
N LYS A 129 -12.86 -12.51 12.25
CA LYS A 129 -11.65 -12.33 11.46
C LYS A 129 -11.64 -13.30 10.28
N PRO A 130 -11.31 -12.86 9.05
CA PRO A 130 -11.08 -13.79 7.95
C PRO A 130 -9.91 -14.73 8.28
N THR A 131 -10.09 -16.02 7.97
CA THR A 131 -9.05 -17.03 8.07
C THR A 131 -8.97 -17.80 6.76
N GLY A 132 -7.75 -18.11 6.33
CA GLY A 132 -7.49 -18.78 5.05
C GLY A 132 -6.53 -17.99 4.17
N THR A 133 -5.74 -18.72 3.39
CA THR A 133 -4.71 -18.17 2.48
C THR A 133 -4.87 -18.71 1.06
N GLY A 134 -6.03 -19.30 0.77
CA GLY A 134 -6.38 -19.78 -0.56
C GLY A 134 -6.85 -18.65 -1.49
N SER A 135 -6.98 -18.96 -2.77
CA SER A 135 -7.48 -18.04 -3.81
C SER A 135 -9.01 -17.88 -3.80
N ALA A 136 -9.74 -18.77 -3.10
CA ALA A 136 -11.19 -18.72 -2.99
C ALA A 136 -11.67 -17.56 -2.10
N VAL A 137 -12.87 -17.07 -2.39
CA VAL A 137 -13.56 -16.10 -1.53
C VAL A 137 -13.88 -16.76 -0.19
N ILE A 138 -13.47 -16.11 0.88
CA ILE A 138 -13.71 -16.54 2.26
C ILE A 138 -15.02 -15.91 2.70
N GLU A 139 -16.03 -16.76 2.88
CA GLU A 139 -17.33 -16.34 3.42
C GLU A 139 -17.34 -16.57 4.92
N VAL A 140 -17.64 -15.50 5.64
CA VAL A 140 -17.63 -15.50 7.10
C VAL A 140 -19.08 -15.44 7.61
N ALA A 141 -19.35 -16.06 8.76
CA ALA A 141 -20.70 -16.17 9.31
C ALA A 141 -21.35 -14.81 9.63
N ASP A 142 -20.56 -13.74 9.75
CA ASP A 142 -21.03 -12.36 9.92
C ASP A 142 -21.53 -11.71 8.61
N GLY A 143 -21.48 -12.44 7.49
CA GLY A 143 -21.93 -12.00 6.18
C GLY A 143 -20.87 -11.25 5.37
N TYR A 144 -19.67 -11.06 5.92
CA TYR A 144 -18.55 -10.50 5.15
C TYR A 144 -17.96 -11.55 4.22
N LYS A 145 -17.52 -11.08 3.04
CA LYS A 145 -16.77 -11.87 2.07
C LYS A 145 -15.42 -11.23 1.84
N TRP A 146 -14.37 -12.00 2.13
CA TRP A 146 -12.98 -11.56 2.06
C TRP A 146 -12.24 -12.33 0.98
N LYS A 147 -11.31 -11.67 0.29
CA LYS A 147 -10.36 -12.32 -0.61
C LYS A 147 -8.95 -12.13 -0.05
N TYR A 148 -8.23 -13.24 0.10
CA TYR A 148 -6.82 -13.18 0.48
C TYR A 148 -6.01 -12.60 -0.69
N MET A 149 -5.14 -11.63 -0.39
CA MET A 149 -4.28 -10.98 -1.39
C MET A 149 -2.85 -11.51 -1.28
N TYR A 150 -2.20 -11.25 -0.14
CA TYR A 150 -0.84 -11.67 0.14
C TYR A 150 -0.57 -11.65 1.65
N THR A 151 0.55 -12.26 2.05
CA THR A 151 1.09 -12.20 3.42
C THR A 151 2.39 -11.44 3.37
N VAL A 152 2.57 -10.47 4.25
CA VAL A 152 3.86 -9.76 4.38
C VAL A 152 4.91 -10.73 4.92
N THR A 153 5.99 -10.96 4.17
CA THR A 153 7.09 -11.82 4.64
C THR A 153 7.77 -11.27 5.90
N SER A 154 8.39 -12.13 6.70
CA SER A 154 9.08 -11.71 7.93
C SER A 154 10.26 -10.76 7.67
N GLN A 155 10.94 -10.88 6.52
CA GLN A 155 12.04 -9.99 6.15
C GLN A 155 11.54 -8.57 5.88
N ASP A 156 10.48 -8.41 5.09
CA ASP A 156 9.88 -7.11 4.80
C ASP A 156 9.19 -6.53 6.05
N THR A 157 8.63 -7.38 6.91
CA THR A 157 8.07 -6.97 8.20
C THR A 157 9.10 -6.24 9.06
N LEU A 158 10.32 -6.77 9.15
CA LEU A 158 11.36 -6.16 9.99
C LEU A 158 11.84 -4.80 9.46
N LYS A 159 11.82 -4.61 8.13
CA LYS A 159 12.40 -3.44 7.47
C LYS A 159 11.39 -2.33 7.16
N PHE A 160 10.17 -2.69 6.80
CA PHE A 160 9.22 -1.79 6.14
C PHE A 160 7.86 -1.68 6.84
N VAL A 161 7.58 -2.51 7.85
CA VAL A 161 6.32 -2.41 8.59
C VAL A 161 6.47 -1.45 9.75
N THR A 162 5.55 -0.50 9.83
CA THR A 162 5.40 0.43 10.96
C THR A 162 4.00 0.30 11.57
N SER A 163 3.68 1.16 12.53
CA SER A 163 2.32 1.27 13.06
C SER A 163 1.33 1.74 11.99
N GLU A 164 1.80 2.53 11.02
CA GLU A 164 0.94 3.20 10.03
C GLU A 164 1.06 2.63 8.61
N TYR A 165 2.12 1.87 8.30
CA TYR A 165 2.38 1.41 6.94
C TYR A 165 2.76 -0.07 6.89
N ILE A 166 2.35 -0.74 5.80
CA ILE A 166 2.75 -2.09 5.43
C ILE A 166 3.28 -2.11 4.00
N SER A 167 4.27 -2.96 3.74
CA SER A 167 4.86 -3.15 2.42
C SER A 167 3.91 -3.92 1.49
N VAL A 168 3.83 -3.48 0.24
CA VAL A 168 3.22 -4.25 -0.84
C VAL A 168 4.26 -5.20 -1.41
N GLN A 169 3.86 -6.46 -1.59
CA GLN A 169 4.71 -7.48 -2.18
C GLN A 169 4.09 -7.96 -3.48
N LYS A 170 4.90 -8.43 -4.42
CA LYS A 170 4.47 -9.05 -5.67
C LYS A 170 5.28 -10.31 -5.91
N SER A 171 4.61 -11.42 -6.22
CA SER A 171 5.20 -12.70 -6.64
C SER A 171 6.28 -13.26 -5.71
N VAL A 172 6.12 -13.14 -4.37
CA VAL A 172 7.14 -13.60 -3.40
C VAL A 172 6.89 -15.03 -2.91
N ASP A 173 5.63 -15.38 -2.64
CA ASP A 173 5.22 -16.71 -2.17
C ASP A 173 4.39 -17.43 -3.25
N THR A 174 4.54 -18.75 -3.36
CA THR A 174 3.67 -19.64 -4.14
C THR A 174 2.17 -19.38 -3.96
N ARG A 175 1.72 -19.05 -2.74
CA ARG A 175 0.32 -18.71 -2.47
C ARG A 175 -0.08 -17.38 -3.08
N GLN A 176 0.81 -16.40 -3.01
CA GLN A 176 0.61 -15.10 -3.62
C GLN A 176 0.61 -15.22 -5.15
N ILE A 177 1.53 -16.00 -5.72
CA ILE A 177 1.56 -16.27 -7.16
C ILE A 177 0.25 -16.91 -7.61
N ALA A 178 -0.31 -17.85 -6.83
CA ALA A 178 -1.61 -18.44 -7.14
C ALA A 178 -2.78 -17.44 -7.08
N VAL A 179 -2.71 -16.42 -6.22
CA VAL A 179 -3.69 -15.33 -6.19
C VAL A 179 -3.52 -14.41 -7.40
N GLU A 180 -2.28 -14.10 -7.78
CA GLU A 180 -1.94 -13.26 -8.93
C GLU A 180 -2.33 -13.92 -10.26
N ASP A 181 -2.02 -15.21 -10.44
CA ASP A 181 -2.40 -15.98 -11.63
C ASP A 181 -3.93 -16.15 -11.76
N ALA A 182 -4.62 -16.22 -10.61
CA ALA A 182 -6.07 -16.29 -10.56
C ALA A 182 -6.74 -14.93 -10.73
N ALA A 183 -5.99 -13.82 -10.74
CA ALA A 183 -6.54 -12.49 -10.86
C ALA A 183 -6.63 -12.08 -12.35
N VAL A 184 -7.82 -12.25 -12.93
CA VAL A 184 -8.08 -11.86 -14.33
C VAL A 184 -8.75 -10.48 -14.35
N ASP A 185 -8.27 -9.58 -15.23
CA ASP A 185 -8.90 -8.27 -15.40
C ASP A 185 -10.36 -8.43 -15.85
N GLY A 186 -11.27 -7.77 -15.14
CA GLY A 186 -12.72 -7.92 -15.37
C GLY A 186 -13.34 -9.19 -14.77
N GLN A 187 -12.65 -9.91 -13.89
CA GLN A 187 -13.25 -11.04 -13.17
C GLN A 187 -14.38 -10.57 -12.24
N ILE A 188 -15.47 -11.33 -12.27
CA ILE A 188 -16.61 -11.15 -11.38
C ILE A 188 -16.46 -12.13 -10.23
N ASP A 189 -15.99 -11.64 -9.09
CA ASP A 189 -15.89 -12.46 -7.87
C ASP A 189 -17.20 -12.44 -7.06
N ILE A 190 -17.96 -11.34 -7.12
CA ILE A 190 -19.22 -11.18 -6.39
C ILE A 190 -20.25 -10.42 -7.22
N ILE A 191 -21.51 -10.86 -7.11
CA ILE A 191 -22.67 -10.15 -7.66
C ILE A 191 -23.57 -9.75 -6.49
N ASN A 192 -23.67 -8.45 -6.25
CA ASN A 192 -24.53 -7.89 -5.22
C ASN A 192 -25.93 -7.63 -5.80
N LYS A 193 -26.96 -8.28 -5.24
CA LYS A 193 -28.36 -8.03 -5.61
C LYS A 193 -28.90 -6.83 -4.84
N THR A 194 -29.37 -5.81 -5.55
CA THR A 194 -30.04 -4.66 -4.93
C THR A 194 -31.51 -5.00 -4.67
N SER A 195 -32.13 -4.35 -3.68
CA SER A 195 -33.54 -4.53 -3.27
C SER A 195 -34.57 -4.45 -4.41
N ASN A 196 -34.22 -3.81 -5.54
CA ASN A 196 -35.10 -3.64 -6.70
C ASN A 196 -34.92 -4.70 -7.81
N GLY A 197 -34.11 -5.74 -7.58
CA GLY A 197 -33.85 -6.77 -8.60
C GLY A 197 -32.71 -6.45 -9.56
N ASP A 198 -32.08 -5.29 -9.42
CA ASP A 198 -30.88 -4.92 -10.18
C ASP A 198 -29.63 -5.63 -9.61
N PHE A 199 -28.84 -6.21 -10.50
CA PHE A 199 -27.56 -6.84 -10.18
C PHE A 199 -26.45 -5.80 -10.32
N LYS A 200 -25.77 -5.47 -9.22
CA LYS A 200 -24.50 -4.75 -9.26
C LYS A 200 -23.39 -5.78 -9.40
N VAL A 201 -22.81 -5.83 -10.59
CA VAL A 201 -21.62 -6.62 -10.88
C VAL A 201 -20.40 -5.81 -10.43
N GLU A 202 -19.62 -6.30 -9.49
CA GLU A 202 -18.36 -5.66 -9.12
C GLU A 202 -17.22 -6.37 -9.81
N PHE A 203 -16.65 -5.69 -10.81
CA PHE A 203 -15.43 -6.14 -11.47
C PHE A 203 -14.27 -5.94 -10.51
N THR A 204 -13.58 -7.01 -10.19
CA THR A 204 -12.32 -6.94 -9.46
C THR A 204 -11.22 -6.84 -10.50
N ALA A 205 -10.53 -5.71 -10.55
CA ALA A 205 -9.25 -5.65 -11.24
C ALA A 205 -8.23 -6.46 -10.43
N GLY A 206 -7.43 -7.27 -11.12
CA GLY A 206 -6.25 -7.93 -10.56
C GLY A 206 -5.18 -6.94 -10.11
#